data_AF-L5N8Q0-F1
#
_entry.id   AF-L5N8Q0-F1
#
_cell.length_a   1.000
_cell.length_b   1.000
_cell.length_c   1.000
_cell.angle_alpha   90.00
_cell.angle_beta   90.00
_cell.angle_gamma   90.00
#
_symmetry.space_group_name_H-M   'P 1'
#
loop_
_entity.id
_entity.type
_entity.pdbx_description
1 polymer ?
#
loop_
_entity_poly.entity_id
_entity_poly.type
_entity_poly.pdbx_seq_one_letter_code
_entity_poly.pdbx_strand_id
1 'polypeptide(L)'
;MERLKDVEMMTLSEFHYKRYAQEYKEIDQEYHMHKTAFLIRNAAATKNTGTEKNPKEEYVFKEFKDFFDYERALTHIDKGLYPQKKDHKEAEQSRLSPAQIALKHNSRKG
;
A
#
# COMPACT_ATOMS: atom_id res chain seq x y z
N MET A 1 -4.10 32.41 -8.55
CA MET A 1 -3.37 31.13 -8.52
C MET A 1 -1.94 31.38 -8.06
N GLU A 2 -1.70 31.54 -6.76
CA GLU A 2 -0.33 31.71 -6.23
C GLU A 2 0.37 30.35 -6.07
N ARG A 3 -0.34 29.37 -5.49
CA ARG A 3 0.14 28.00 -5.20
C ARG A 3 0.85 27.24 -6.33
N LEU A 4 0.62 27.58 -7.61
CA LEU A 4 1.32 26.94 -8.74
C LEU A 4 2.70 27.58 -9.00
N LYS A 5 2.82 28.91 -8.85
CA LYS A 5 4.11 29.60 -8.97
C LYS A 5 5.07 29.21 -7.85
N ASP A 6 4.54 28.97 -6.65
CA ASP A 6 5.32 28.46 -5.52
C ASP A 6 5.94 27.09 -5.86
N VAL A 7 5.24 26.25 -6.64
CA VAL A 7 5.73 24.93 -7.08
C VAL A 7 6.77 25.04 -8.19
N GLU A 8 6.62 25.97 -9.12
CA GLU A 8 7.63 26.24 -10.17
C GLU A 8 8.94 26.80 -9.58
N MET A 9 8.88 27.52 -8.46
CA MET A 9 10.03 28.12 -7.79
C MET A 9 10.71 27.21 -6.74
N MET A 10 10.13 26.05 -6.43
CA MET A 10 10.68 25.12 -5.43
C MET A 10 11.79 24.23 -5.99
N THR A 11 12.75 23.86 -5.13
CA THR A 11 13.70 22.80 -5.45
C THR A 11 13.00 21.44 -5.53
N LEU A 12 13.59 20.51 -6.29
CA LEU A 12 13.06 19.14 -6.43
C LEU A 12 12.87 18.44 -5.08
N SER A 13 13.79 18.69 -4.12
CA SER A 13 13.70 18.15 -2.76
C SER A 13 12.52 18.72 -1.97
N GLU A 14 12.30 20.04 -2.01
CA GLU A 14 11.16 20.69 -1.33
C GLU A 14 9.82 20.25 -1.92
N PHE A 15 9.76 20.13 -3.26
CA PHE A 15 8.61 19.56 -3.94
C PHE A 15 8.32 18.13 -3.47
N HIS A 16 9.33 17.27 -3.41
CA HIS A 16 9.18 15.91 -2.89
C HIS A 16 8.68 15.89 -1.44
N TYR A 17 9.29 16.64 -0.52
CA TYR A 17 8.83 16.70 0.86
C TYR A 17 7.39 17.18 0.99
N LYS A 18 6.97 18.20 0.22
CA LYS A 18 5.57 18.65 0.22
C LYS A 18 4.63 17.61 -0.39
N ARG A 19 5.04 16.87 -1.42
CA ARG A 19 4.26 15.78 -2.02
C ARG A 19 4.03 14.66 -1.00
N TYR A 20 5.09 14.17 -0.35
CA TYR A 20 4.97 13.14 0.69
C TYR A 20 4.12 13.63 1.89
N ALA A 21 4.33 14.86 2.35
CA ALA A 21 3.51 15.45 3.43
C ALA A 21 2.03 15.65 3.06
N GLN A 22 1.70 15.66 1.77
CA GLN A 22 0.33 15.65 1.27
C GLN A 22 -0.21 14.21 1.17
N GLU A 23 0.58 13.27 0.64
CA GLU A 23 0.24 11.84 0.58
C GLU A 23 -0.07 11.26 1.98
N TYR A 24 0.70 11.58 3.03
CA TYR A 24 0.40 11.16 4.41
C TYR A 24 -0.96 11.69 4.90
N LYS A 25 -1.29 12.97 4.62
CA LYS A 25 -2.59 13.55 5.01
C LYS A 25 -3.76 12.90 4.29
N GLU A 26 -3.55 12.44 3.06
CA GLU A 26 -4.56 11.72 2.29
C GLU A 26 -4.81 10.34 2.89
N ILE A 27 -3.77 9.63 3.34
CA ILE A 27 -3.92 8.38 4.10
C ILE A 27 -4.63 8.61 5.45
N ASP A 28 -4.30 9.67 6.19
CA ASP A 28 -4.99 10.01 7.45
C ASP A 28 -6.49 10.25 7.21
N GLN A 29 -6.84 10.99 6.16
CA GLN A 29 -8.23 11.23 5.76
C GLN A 29 -8.93 9.94 5.35
N GLU A 30 -8.28 9.09 4.57
CA GLU A 30 -8.80 7.79 4.17
C GLU A 30 -9.03 6.87 5.38
N TYR A 31 -8.07 6.79 6.32
CA TYR A 31 -8.21 6.08 7.58
C TYR A 31 -9.43 6.56 8.37
N HIS A 32 -9.61 7.88 8.53
CA HIS A 32 -10.75 8.45 9.22
C HIS A 32 -12.08 8.15 8.52
N MET A 33 -12.10 8.18 7.18
CA MET A 33 -13.28 7.85 6.38
C MET A 33 -13.68 6.37 6.54
N HIS A 34 -12.73 5.45 6.37
CA HIS A 34 -12.95 4.02 6.54
C HIS A 34 -13.35 3.67 7.98
N LYS A 35 -12.70 4.29 8.98
CA LYS A 35 -13.05 4.12 10.40
C LYS A 35 -14.48 4.58 10.67
N THR A 36 -14.89 5.71 10.09
CA THR A 36 -16.27 6.20 10.18
C THR A 36 -17.25 5.22 9.53
N ALA A 37 -16.94 4.70 8.34
CA ALA A 37 -17.77 3.69 7.66
C ALA A 37 -17.90 2.39 8.48
N PHE A 38 -16.80 1.90 9.07
CA PHE A 38 -16.80 0.73 9.95
C PHE A 38 -17.60 0.97 11.24
N LEU A 39 -17.50 2.16 11.84
CA LEU A 39 -18.30 2.54 13.00
C LEU A 39 -19.79 2.68 12.66
N ILE A 40 -20.14 3.27 11.51
CA ILE A 40 -21.54 3.35 11.02
C ILE A 40 -22.10 1.95 10.78
N ARG A 41 -21.33 1.04 10.16
CA ARG A 41 -21.69 -0.38 10.00
C ARG A 41 -21.96 -1.06 11.33
N ASN A 42 -21.08 -0.84 12.32
CA ASN A 42 -21.24 -1.43 13.65
C ASN A 42 -22.36 -0.76 14.46
N ALA A 43 -22.69 0.51 14.20
CA ALA A 43 -23.84 1.19 14.78
C ALA A 43 -25.16 0.74 14.13
N ALA A 44 -25.14 0.36 12.84
CA ALA A 44 -26.24 -0.29 12.13
C ALA A 44 -26.43 -1.78 12.55
N ALA A 45 -25.65 -2.27 13.53
CA ALA A 45 -25.72 -3.63 14.06
C ALA A 45 -26.85 -3.85 15.08
N THR A 46 -28.10 -3.61 14.67
CA THR A 46 -29.28 -4.16 15.37
C THR A 46 -30.19 -4.86 14.39
N LYS A 47 -29.77 -6.03 13.93
CA LYS A 47 -30.61 -6.91 13.09
C LYS A 47 -30.53 -8.34 13.63
N ASN A 48 -31.72 -8.94 13.75
CA ASN A 48 -31.99 -9.88 14.81
C ASN A 48 -31.32 -11.24 14.58
N THR A 49 -30.56 -11.70 15.58
CA THR A 49 -30.08 -13.08 15.65
C THR A 49 -31.16 -14.00 16.25
N GLY A 50 -32.40 -13.94 15.70
CA GLY A 50 -33.63 -14.73 16.03
C GLY A 50 -34.34 -15.41 14.82
N THR A 51 -34.32 -16.77 14.66
CA THR A 51 -34.86 -17.63 13.54
C THR A 51 -36.39 -17.68 13.60
N GLU A 52 -37.01 -16.50 13.62
CA GLU A 52 -38.11 -16.23 14.55
C GLU A 52 -37.74 -16.49 16.05
N LYS A 53 -36.73 -17.32 16.38
CA LYS A 53 -36.17 -17.59 17.72
C LYS A 53 -34.61 -17.43 17.89
N ASN A 54 -33.70 -18.09 17.13
CA ASN A 54 -32.21 -17.84 16.96
C ASN A 54 -31.50 -18.33 15.62
N PRO A 55 -30.82 -17.51 14.74
CA PRO A 55 -29.64 -17.87 13.93
C PRO A 55 -28.56 -16.84 14.28
N LYS A 56 -27.86 -16.25 13.30
CA LYS A 56 -26.90 -15.15 13.48
C LYS A 56 -26.75 -14.31 12.21
N GLU A 57 -26.57 -13.00 12.37
CA GLU A 57 -25.94 -12.15 11.37
C GLU A 57 -24.48 -11.96 11.81
N GLU A 58 -23.53 -12.54 11.07
CA GLU A 58 -22.09 -12.34 11.30
C GLU A 58 -21.49 -11.45 10.23
N TYR A 59 -20.54 -10.61 10.65
CA TYR A 59 -19.88 -9.63 9.81
C TYR A 59 -18.68 -10.22 9.06
N VAL A 60 -18.63 -10.02 7.74
CA VAL A 60 -17.55 -10.51 6.85
C VAL A 60 -16.18 -10.02 7.32
N PHE A 61 -15.99 -8.71 7.42
CA PHE A 61 -14.84 -8.11 8.11
C PHE A 61 -15.14 -8.06 9.61
N LYS A 62 -14.34 -8.76 10.43
CA LYS A 62 -14.55 -8.85 11.88
C LYS A 62 -13.84 -7.70 12.59
N GLU A 63 -12.61 -7.42 12.16
CA GLU A 63 -11.80 -6.34 12.69
C GLU A 63 -11.68 -5.19 11.69
N PHE A 64 -11.34 -4.00 12.18
CA PHE A 64 -11.11 -2.84 11.30
C PHE A 64 -9.94 -3.07 10.35
N LYS A 65 -8.91 -3.82 10.79
CA LYS A 65 -7.73 -4.13 9.98
C LYS A 65 -8.04 -5.02 8.76
N ASP A 66 -9.08 -5.85 8.85
CA ASP A 66 -9.56 -6.65 7.70
C ASP A 66 -10.18 -5.75 6.61
N PHE A 67 -10.68 -4.56 7.00
CA PHE A 67 -11.32 -3.60 6.13
C PHE A 67 -10.31 -2.56 5.58
N PHE A 68 -9.37 -2.09 6.40
CA PHE A 68 -8.33 -1.15 5.99
C PHE A 68 -7.02 -1.34 6.78
N ASP A 69 -5.91 -1.57 6.06
CA ASP A 69 -4.57 -1.80 6.62
C ASP A 69 -3.69 -0.54 6.51
N TYR A 70 -3.87 0.37 7.47
CA TYR A 70 -3.16 1.65 7.56
C TYR A 70 -1.63 1.51 7.58
N GLU A 71 -1.10 0.54 8.32
CA GLU A 71 0.35 0.28 8.42
C GLU A 71 0.97 -0.07 7.05
N ARG A 72 0.24 -0.87 6.26
CA ARG A 72 0.63 -1.23 4.89
C ARG A 72 0.55 -0.03 3.95
N ALA A 73 -0.41 0.87 4.15
CA ALA A 73 -0.55 2.10 3.37
C ALA A 73 0.62 3.07 3.63
N LEU A 74 0.97 3.32 4.91
CA LEU A 74 2.17 4.08 5.29
C LEU A 74 3.45 3.46 4.70
N THR A 75 3.62 2.14 4.86
CA THR A 75 4.78 1.41 4.32
C THR A 75 4.93 1.58 2.79
N HIS A 76 3.85 1.84 2.06
CA HIS A 76 3.88 2.10 0.62
C HIS A 76 4.46 3.49 0.31
N ILE A 77 4.08 4.53 1.07
CA ILE A 77 4.67 5.87 0.95
C ILE A 77 6.16 5.83 1.31
N ASP A 78 6.51 5.17 2.42
CA ASP A 78 7.89 5.10 2.90
C ASP A 78 8.84 4.44 1.88
N LYS A 79 8.35 3.41 1.16
CA LYS A 79 9.07 2.78 0.04
C LYS A 79 9.20 3.69 -1.19
N GLY A 80 8.35 4.70 -1.33
CA GLY A 80 8.48 5.76 -2.33
C GLY A 80 9.52 6.83 -1.94
N LEU A 81 9.64 7.13 -0.64
CA LEU A 81 10.66 8.03 -0.08
C LEU A 81 12.08 7.47 -0.19
N TYR A 82 12.25 6.20 0.18
CA TYR A 82 13.53 5.52 0.14
C TYR A 82 13.56 4.53 -1.02
N PRO A 83 14.13 4.89 -2.19
CA PRO A 83 14.29 3.94 -3.29
C PRO A 83 15.14 2.78 -2.79
N GLN A 84 14.49 1.63 -2.61
CA GLN A 84 15.13 0.41 -2.14
C GLN A 84 16.32 0.12 -3.06
N LYS A 85 17.52 0.04 -2.48
CA LYS A 85 18.69 -0.47 -3.19
C LYS A 85 18.33 -1.90 -3.59
N LYS A 86 17.97 -2.11 -4.85
CA LYS A 86 17.75 -3.46 -5.39
C LYS A 86 19.05 -4.21 -5.19
N ASP A 87 19.03 -5.25 -4.37
CA ASP A 87 20.18 -6.14 -4.23
C ASP A 87 20.53 -6.68 -5.62
N HIS A 88 21.67 -6.24 -6.16
CA HIS A 88 22.03 -6.45 -7.57
C HIS A 88 22.14 -7.94 -7.96
N LYS A 89 22.15 -8.84 -6.97
CA LYS A 89 22.24 -10.30 -7.08
C LYS A 89 21.05 -10.95 -7.80
N GLU A 90 19.85 -10.39 -7.73
CA GLU A 90 18.68 -10.92 -8.47
C GLU A 90 18.65 -10.37 -9.92
N ALA A 91 19.09 -9.13 -10.12
CA ALA A 91 19.10 -8.48 -11.43
C ALA A 91 20.13 -9.09 -12.40
N GLU A 92 21.21 -9.71 -11.92
CA GLU A 92 22.18 -10.41 -12.78
C GLU A 92 21.62 -11.74 -13.33
N GLN A 93 20.82 -12.46 -12.54
CA GLN A 93 20.31 -13.77 -12.95
C GLN A 93 19.24 -13.67 -14.05
N SER A 94 18.45 -12.60 -14.07
CA SER A 94 17.44 -12.35 -15.12
C SER A 94 17.99 -11.69 -16.40
N ARG A 95 19.29 -11.38 -16.45
CA ARG A 95 19.94 -10.67 -17.58
C ARG A 95 20.82 -11.56 -18.45
N LEU A 96 20.90 -12.86 -18.17
CA LEU A 96 21.65 -13.80 -18.99
C LEU A 96 20.94 -13.98 -20.34
N SER A 97 21.62 -13.57 -21.42
CA SER A 97 21.20 -13.87 -22.79
C SER A 97 21.05 -15.39 -22.99
N PRO A 98 20.14 -15.89 -23.84
CA PRO A 98 20.01 -17.32 -24.14
C PRO A 98 21.35 -18.02 -24.45
N ALA A 99 22.28 -17.31 -25.11
CA ALA A 99 23.63 -17.82 -25.37
C ALA A 99 24.48 -18.04 -24.09
N GLN A 100 24.36 -17.14 -23.10
CA GLN A 100 25.06 -17.25 -21.81
C GLN A 100 24.45 -18.36 -20.93
N ILE A 101 23.13 -18.56 -21.03
CA ILE A 101 22.43 -19.69 -20.37
C ILE A 101 22.94 -21.02 -20.93
N ALA A 102 23.05 -21.15 -22.26
CA ALA A 102 23.60 -22.34 -22.91
C ALA A 102 25.07 -22.61 -22.51
N LEU A 103 25.92 -21.59 -22.48
CA LEU A 103 27.33 -21.73 -22.06
C LEU A 103 27.45 -22.30 -20.64
N LYS A 104 26.68 -21.76 -19.69
CA LYS A 104 26.64 -22.21 -18.28
C LYS A 104 26.12 -23.64 -18.13
N HIS A 105 25.30 -24.11 -19.07
CA HIS A 105 24.77 -25.47 -19.06
C HIS A 105 25.76 -26.50 -19.64
N ASN A 106 26.60 -26.09 -20.60
CA ASN A 106 27.67 -26.91 -21.15
C ASN A 106 28.87 -26.99 -20.19
N SER A 107 29.24 -25.88 -19.52
CA SER A 107 30.34 -25.86 -18.54
C SER A 107 30.07 -26.66 -17.26
N ARG A 108 28.89 -27.27 -17.11
CA ARG A 108 28.49 -28.15 -16.00
C ARG A 108 28.47 -29.64 -16.39
N LYS A 109 28.82 -29.97 -17.64
CA LYS A 109 28.83 -31.34 -18.18
C LYS A 109 30.21 -31.81 -18.66
N GLY A 110 31.26 -31.08 -18.31
CA GLY A 110 32.66 -31.50 -18.43
C GLY A 110 33.21 -31.95 -17.08
#